data_AF-A0A523S7Y3-F1
#
_entry.id   AF-A0A523S7Y3-F1
#
_cell.length_a   1.000
_cell.length_b   1.000
_cell.length_c   1.000
_cell.angle_alpha   90.00
_cell.angle_beta   90.00
_cell.angle_gamma   90.00
#
_symmetry.space_group_name_H-M   'P 1'
#
loop_
_entity.id
_entity.type
_entity.pdbx_description
1 polymer ?
#
loop_
_entity_poly.entity_id
_entity_poly.type
_entity_poly.pdbx_seq_one_letter_code
_entity_poly.pdbx_strand_id
1 'polypeptide(L)'
;MLRNRFIIGVVLLVLLGAIAGCGVGSEQSSEMANTLTIQGRVVVDAYHYDEATGTYVRFYHHESSNLIVTIGKDWIAQQLGGSPDSNPAKWISLSLDGTAPVVGWTQIPTEIAAGGLTRADGTYSHTGGTNTWEIEATFSATATHTDVQLTGLQYAVSGDNNLMAAKQFTAVTLNDGDALTVTWQLSLT
;
A
#
# COMPACT_ATOMS: atom_id res chain seq x y z
N MET A 1 -42.39 -72.19 48.88
CA MET A 1 -43.85 -71.97 49.04
C MET A 1 -44.08 -70.46 49.08
N LEU A 2 -44.76 -69.93 48.05
CA LEU A 2 -45.63 -68.73 47.97
C LEU A 2 -45.25 -67.41 48.70
N ARG A 3 -45.42 -66.18 48.17
CA ARG A 3 -45.83 -65.63 46.85
C ARG A 3 -45.74 -64.08 46.91
N ASN A 4 -45.46 -63.45 45.76
CA ASN A 4 -45.75 -62.04 45.38
C ASN A 4 -47.14 -61.55 45.88
N ARG A 5 -47.44 -60.25 46.06
CA ARG A 5 -47.58 -59.13 45.07
C ARG A 5 -47.74 -57.81 45.87
N PHE A 6 -47.22 -56.65 45.45
CA PHE A 6 -47.85 -55.76 44.47
C PHE A 6 -46.83 -54.81 43.82
N ILE A 7 -46.88 -54.77 42.49
CA ILE A 7 -46.22 -53.84 41.57
C ILE A 7 -47.12 -52.61 41.43
N ILE A 8 -46.54 -51.41 41.28
CA ILE A 8 -46.85 -50.39 40.24
C ILE A 8 -46.06 -49.11 40.57
N GLY A 9 -45.30 -48.61 39.58
CA GLY A 9 -45.08 -47.17 39.45
C GLY A 9 -43.68 -46.63 39.70
N VAL A 10 -42.70 -47.10 38.92
CA VAL A 10 -41.56 -46.26 38.52
C VAL A 10 -42.11 -45.06 37.72
N VAL A 11 -41.50 -43.87 37.87
CA VAL A 11 -41.40 -42.73 36.91
C VAL A 11 -41.72 -41.35 37.55
N LEU A 12 -40.74 -40.42 37.44
CA LEU A 12 -40.80 -38.95 37.57
C LEU A 12 -41.16 -38.38 38.97
N LEU A 13 -40.54 -37.36 39.55
CA LEU A 13 -39.65 -36.29 39.08
C LEU A 13 -39.00 -35.72 40.36
N VAL A 14 -37.70 -35.94 40.57
CA VAL A 14 -36.97 -35.29 41.68
C VAL A 14 -36.66 -33.86 41.25
N LEU A 15 -37.42 -32.88 41.75
CA LEU A 15 -37.10 -31.47 41.58
C LEU A 15 -35.94 -31.10 42.53
N LEU A 16 -34.70 -31.28 42.06
CA LEU A 16 -33.52 -30.69 42.67
C LEU A 16 -33.56 -29.17 42.45
N GLY A 17 -33.95 -28.43 43.47
CA GLY A 17 -33.76 -26.98 43.55
C GLY A 17 -32.37 -26.65 44.07
N ALA A 18 -31.36 -26.61 43.20
CA ALA A 18 -30.06 -25.96 43.47
C ALA A 18 -29.22 -25.85 42.19
N ILE A 19 -29.26 -24.72 41.47
CA ILE A 19 -28.10 -24.23 40.68
C ILE A 19 -28.09 -22.69 40.63
N ALA A 20 -26.97 -22.14 41.12
CA ALA A 20 -26.30 -20.90 40.75
C ALA A 20 -27.04 -19.55 40.82
N GLY A 21 -26.75 -18.82 41.91
CA GLY A 21 -26.32 -17.44 41.72
C GLY A 21 -24.95 -17.42 41.02
N CYS A 22 -24.88 -16.75 39.88
CA CYS A 22 -23.72 -16.02 39.36
C CYS A 22 -24.17 -15.41 38.03
N GLY A 23 -24.94 -14.32 38.13
CA GLY A 23 -25.01 -13.35 37.05
C GLY A 23 -23.65 -12.69 36.94
N VAL A 24 -22.71 -13.35 36.25
CA VAL A 24 -21.60 -12.67 35.61
C VAL A 24 -21.97 -12.72 34.14
N GLY A 25 -22.81 -11.77 33.73
CA GLY A 25 -22.74 -11.32 32.34
C GLY A 25 -21.33 -10.81 32.18
N SER A 26 -20.44 -11.64 31.63
CA SER A 26 -19.29 -11.11 30.92
C SER A 26 -19.88 -10.35 29.74
N GLU A 27 -20.26 -9.10 29.97
CA GLU A 27 -20.28 -8.11 28.90
C GLU A 27 -18.84 -8.08 28.41
N GLN A 28 -18.54 -8.94 27.45
CA GLN A 28 -17.36 -8.81 26.61
C GLN A 28 -17.58 -7.47 25.92
N SER A 29 -17.08 -6.41 26.56
CA SER A 29 -16.89 -5.11 25.95
C SER A 29 -16.28 -5.40 24.58
N SER A 30 -16.95 -4.97 23.51
CA SER A 30 -16.39 -5.13 22.18
C SER A 30 -15.06 -4.39 22.21
N GLU A 31 -13.96 -5.14 22.19
CA GLU A 31 -12.63 -4.56 22.07
C GLU A 31 -12.67 -3.71 20.80
N MET A 32 -12.59 -2.39 20.95
CA MET A 32 -12.47 -1.49 19.82
C MET A 32 -11.08 -1.73 19.24
N ALA A 33 -10.96 -2.76 18.39
CA ALA A 33 -9.75 -3.07 17.67
C ALA A 33 -9.57 -2.02 16.58
N ASN A 34 -8.82 -0.96 16.87
CA ASN A 34 -8.34 -0.06 15.84
C ASN A 34 -7.27 -0.81 15.04
N THR A 35 -7.62 -1.22 13.83
CA THR A 35 -6.66 -1.81 12.88
C THR A 35 -5.92 -0.68 12.19
N LEU A 36 -4.59 -0.75 12.12
CA LEU A 36 -3.78 0.17 11.33
C LEU A 36 -3.53 -0.45 9.95
N THR A 37 -4.03 0.20 8.89
CA THR A 37 -3.76 -0.17 7.51
C THR A 37 -3.04 0.97 6.80
N ILE A 38 -2.04 0.62 5.98
CA ILE A 38 -1.45 1.57 5.03
C ILE A 38 -2.02 1.28 3.66
N GLN A 39 -2.58 2.32 3.04
CA GLN A 39 -3.05 2.29 1.66
C GLN A 39 -2.28 3.33 0.85
N GLY A 40 -2.19 3.11 -0.45
CA GLY A 40 -1.59 4.08 -1.35
C GLY A 40 -2.33 4.19 -2.67
N ARG A 41 -2.14 5.36 -3.27
CA ARG A 41 -2.59 5.75 -4.60
C ARG A 41 -1.42 6.41 -5.31
N VAL A 42 -1.34 6.21 -6.61
CA VAL A 42 -0.36 6.86 -7.48
C VAL A 42 -1.11 7.70 -8.48
N VAL A 43 -0.68 8.95 -8.63
CA VAL A 43 -1.05 9.85 -9.71
C VAL A 43 0.16 10.01 -10.62
N VAL A 44 -0.06 9.92 -11.93
CA VAL A 44 0.96 10.17 -12.95
C VAL A 44 0.39 11.15 -13.96
N ASP A 45 1.02 12.31 -14.10
CA ASP A 45 0.69 13.31 -15.10
C ASP A 45 1.89 13.52 -16.03
N ALA A 46 1.65 13.64 -17.34
CA ALA A 46 2.71 14.00 -18.29
C ALA A 46 2.34 15.24 -19.10
N TYR A 47 3.36 16.02 -19.42
CA TYR A 47 3.25 17.35 -19.97
C TYR A 47 4.22 17.52 -21.15
N HIS A 48 3.72 18.12 -22.22
CA HIS A 48 4.54 18.55 -23.34
C HIS A 48 4.95 20.00 -23.15
N TYR A 49 6.21 20.32 -23.43
CA TYR A 49 6.66 21.71 -23.48
C TYR A 49 6.27 22.32 -24.83
N ASP A 50 5.35 23.29 -24.80
CA ASP A 50 4.97 24.05 -25.98
C ASP A 50 5.89 25.28 -26.10
N GLU A 51 6.85 25.22 -27.01
CA GLU A 51 7.79 26.31 -27.28
C GLU A 51 7.09 27.61 -27.74
N ALA A 52 5.94 27.51 -28.42
CA ALA A 52 5.25 28.67 -28.93
C ALA A 52 4.62 29.51 -27.80
N THR A 53 4.20 28.85 -26.73
CA THR A 53 3.62 29.51 -25.55
C THR A 53 4.59 29.61 -24.38
N GLY A 54 5.69 28.85 -24.40
CA GLY A 54 6.64 28.73 -23.30
C GLY A 54 6.06 28.02 -22.08
N THR A 55 5.04 27.17 -22.26
CA THR A 55 4.29 26.55 -21.17
C THR A 55 4.23 25.02 -21.30
N TYR A 56 4.01 24.35 -20.17
CA TYR A 56 3.75 22.91 -20.15
C TYR A 56 2.25 22.63 -20.28
N VAL A 57 1.88 21.80 -21.25
CA VAL A 57 0.50 21.38 -21.49
C VAL A 57 0.36 19.91 -21.13
N ARG A 58 -0.53 19.59 -20.18
CA ARG A 58 -0.79 18.20 -19.79
C ARG A 58 -1.46 17.45 -20.93
N PHE A 59 -0.90 16.32 -21.33
CA PHE A 59 -1.48 15.43 -22.34
C PHE A 59 -1.83 14.04 -21.79
N TYR A 60 -1.35 13.70 -20.60
CA TYR A 60 -1.56 12.41 -19.97
C TYR A 60 -1.92 12.57 -18.50
N HIS A 61 -2.82 11.71 -18.02
CA HIS A 61 -3.20 11.58 -16.62
C HIS A 61 -3.56 10.12 -16.30
N HIS A 62 -3.07 9.60 -15.19
CA HIS A 62 -3.42 8.31 -14.64
C HIS A 62 -3.54 8.40 -13.11
N GLU A 63 -4.53 7.71 -12.56
CA GLU A 63 -4.72 7.59 -11.11
C GLU A 63 -5.17 6.18 -10.76
N SER A 64 -4.51 5.54 -9.80
CA SER A 64 -4.90 4.21 -9.35
C SER A 64 -4.28 3.82 -8.01
N SER A 65 -4.83 2.80 -7.36
CA SER A 65 -4.23 2.21 -6.16
C SER A 65 -2.88 1.54 -6.48
N ASN A 66 -1.97 1.55 -5.51
CA ASN A 66 -0.68 0.89 -5.62
C ASN A 66 -0.69 -0.54 -5.06
N LEU A 67 0.38 -1.28 -5.35
CA LEU A 67 0.72 -2.51 -4.66
C LEU A 67 1.89 -2.26 -3.71
N ILE A 68 1.66 -2.41 -2.40
CA ILE A 68 2.74 -2.50 -1.41
C ILE A 68 3.29 -3.93 -1.43
N VAL A 69 4.57 -4.07 -1.77
CA VAL A 69 5.24 -5.38 -1.91
C VAL A 69 5.63 -5.95 -0.54
N THR A 70 5.98 -7.24 -0.47
CA THR A 70 6.30 -7.93 0.78
C THR A 70 7.44 -7.24 1.53
N ILE A 71 8.57 -6.97 0.86
CA ILE A 71 9.70 -6.29 1.50
C ILE A 71 9.37 -4.84 1.90
N GLY A 72 8.38 -4.22 1.25
CA GLY A 72 7.88 -2.90 1.59
C GLY A 72 7.08 -2.92 2.90
N LYS A 73 6.30 -3.97 3.13
CA LYS A 73 5.61 -4.18 4.42
C LYS A 73 6.61 -4.43 5.55
N ASP A 74 7.66 -5.21 5.28
CA ASP A 74 8.73 -5.44 6.25
C ASP A 74 9.47 -4.15 6.60
N TRP A 75 9.78 -3.32 5.60
CA TRP A 75 10.37 -2.00 5.82
C TRP A 75 9.45 -1.11 6.64
N ILE A 76 8.15 -1.00 6.30
CA ILE A 76 7.15 -0.24 7.08
C ILE A 76 7.12 -0.72 8.54
N ALA A 77 7.09 -2.02 8.78
CA ALA A 77 7.07 -2.59 10.12
C ALA A 77 8.34 -2.21 10.91
N GLN A 78 9.50 -2.23 10.26
CA GLN A 78 10.77 -1.79 10.87
C GLN A 78 10.76 -0.30 11.21
N GLN A 79 10.19 0.55 10.35
CA GLN A 79 10.05 1.98 10.60
C GLN A 79 9.17 2.27 11.83
N LEU A 80 8.10 1.50 12.02
CA LEU A 80 7.11 1.76 13.08
C LEU A 80 7.44 1.12 14.43
N GLY A 81 8.04 -0.07 14.45
CA GLY A 81 8.24 -0.83 15.68
C GLY A 81 9.59 -1.52 15.83
N GLY A 82 10.46 -1.42 14.82
CA GLY A 82 11.76 -2.09 14.80
C GLY A 82 12.92 -1.13 15.08
N SER A 83 14.03 -1.35 14.37
CA SER A 83 15.13 -0.40 14.25
C SER A 83 14.96 0.33 12.91
N PRO A 84 14.45 1.57 12.90
CA PRO A 84 14.15 2.28 11.65
C PRO A 84 15.40 2.43 10.79
N ASP A 85 15.26 2.16 9.49
CA ASP A 85 16.26 2.56 8.51
C ASP A 85 16.29 4.09 8.45
N SER A 86 17.48 4.67 8.37
CA SER A 86 17.67 6.12 8.16
C SER A 86 17.11 6.63 6.83
N ASN A 87 16.90 5.73 5.86
CA ASN A 87 16.44 6.10 4.52
C ASN A 87 14.91 6.02 4.43
N PRO A 88 14.21 7.16 4.22
CA PRO A 88 12.78 7.15 3.94
C PRO A 88 12.49 6.61 2.53
N ALA A 89 11.31 6.05 2.34
CA ALA A 89 10.78 5.69 1.02
C ALA A 89 10.37 6.96 0.24
N LYS A 90 11.35 7.59 -0.42
CA LYS A 90 11.19 8.85 -1.15
C LYS A 90 11.70 8.80 -2.59
N TRP A 91 12.43 7.77 -2.97
CA TRP A 91 12.98 7.66 -4.32
C TRP A 91 11.92 7.12 -5.25
N ILE A 92 11.67 7.79 -6.37
CA ILE A 92 10.70 7.35 -7.37
C ILE A 92 11.46 6.86 -8.59
N SER A 93 11.18 5.64 -9.03
CA SER A 93 11.72 5.06 -10.26
C SER A 93 10.68 4.95 -11.35
N LEU A 94 11.15 4.88 -12.60
CA LEU A 94 10.36 4.67 -13.80
C LEU A 94 10.92 3.47 -14.58
N SER A 95 10.05 2.79 -15.31
CA SER A 95 10.39 1.64 -16.13
C SER A 95 9.54 1.61 -17.41
N LEU A 96 10.11 0.98 -18.44
CA LEU A 96 9.45 0.69 -19.71
C LEU A 96 8.70 -0.67 -19.69
N ASP A 97 8.85 -1.44 -18.61
CA ASP A 97 8.33 -2.79 -18.50
C ASP A 97 6.81 -2.80 -18.30
N GLY A 98 6.11 -3.59 -19.13
CA GLY A 98 4.65 -3.73 -19.10
C GLY A 98 4.12 -4.82 -18.18
N THR A 99 4.97 -5.39 -17.31
CA THR A 99 4.54 -6.42 -16.35
C THR A 99 3.79 -5.79 -15.18
N ALA A 100 2.63 -6.35 -14.85
CA ALA A 100 1.87 -5.92 -13.68
C ALA A 100 2.66 -6.20 -12.39
N PRO A 101 2.67 -5.27 -11.41
CA PRO A 101 3.34 -5.48 -10.14
C PRO A 101 2.88 -6.73 -9.42
N VAL A 102 3.83 -7.47 -8.83
CA VAL A 102 3.54 -8.63 -7.97
C VAL A 102 4.19 -8.44 -6.59
N VAL A 103 3.59 -9.08 -5.59
CA VAL A 103 3.97 -8.90 -4.18
C VAL A 103 5.41 -9.30 -3.85
N GLY A 104 6.02 -10.17 -4.65
CA GLY A 104 7.38 -10.67 -4.45
C GLY A 104 8.48 -9.78 -5.02
N TRP A 105 8.15 -8.67 -5.69
CA TRP A 105 9.17 -7.78 -6.25
C TRP A 105 9.98 -7.08 -5.18
N THR A 106 11.29 -7.00 -5.43
CA THR A 106 12.28 -6.29 -4.61
C THR A 106 12.80 -5.01 -5.27
N GLN A 107 12.57 -4.90 -6.58
CA GLN A 107 12.83 -3.77 -7.47
C GLN A 107 11.83 -3.87 -8.64
N ILE A 108 11.52 -2.76 -9.31
CA ILE A 108 10.75 -2.83 -10.56
C ILE A 108 11.66 -3.36 -11.69
N PRO A 109 11.16 -4.20 -12.61
CA PRO A 109 11.94 -4.66 -13.75
C PRO A 109 12.34 -3.49 -14.65
N THR A 110 13.51 -3.58 -15.30
CA THR A 110 13.94 -2.67 -16.38
C THR A 110 13.86 -1.18 -16.01
N GLU A 111 14.38 -0.80 -14.84
CA GLU A 111 14.46 0.61 -14.45
C GLU A 111 15.22 1.45 -15.48
N ILE A 112 14.66 2.62 -15.81
CA ILE A 112 15.29 3.56 -16.74
C ILE A 112 16.51 4.18 -16.03
N ALA A 113 17.68 4.07 -16.65
CA ALA A 113 18.96 4.48 -16.07
C ALA A 113 19.59 5.71 -16.76
N ALA A 114 18.89 6.35 -17.69
CA ALA A 114 19.40 7.49 -18.46
C ALA A 114 18.25 8.38 -19.01
N GLY A 115 18.61 9.45 -19.73
CA GLY A 115 17.65 10.27 -20.46
C GLY A 115 16.72 11.09 -19.58
N GLY A 116 17.17 11.48 -18.38
CA GLY A 116 16.42 12.31 -17.43
C GLY A 116 15.35 11.58 -16.62
N LEU A 117 15.19 10.26 -16.82
CA LEU A 117 14.18 9.43 -16.14
C LEU A 117 14.79 8.43 -15.14
N THR A 118 16.04 8.66 -14.70
CA THR A 118 16.64 7.92 -13.56
C THR A 118 15.88 8.18 -12.28
N ARG A 119 16.03 7.32 -11.27
CA ARG A 119 15.42 7.53 -9.94
C ARG A 119 15.57 8.98 -9.47
N ALA A 120 14.46 9.58 -9.07
CA ALA A 120 14.41 10.97 -8.59
C ALA A 120 14.13 11.01 -7.09
N ASP A 121 14.74 11.99 -6.41
CA ASP A 121 14.45 12.27 -4.99
C ASP A 121 13.09 12.96 -4.88
N GLY A 122 12.12 12.27 -4.29
CA GLY A 122 10.77 12.78 -4.11
C GLY A 122 10.67 13.77 -2.94
N THR A 123 9.84 14.78 -3.13
CA THR A 123 9.51 15.77 -2.12
C THR A 123 8.40 15.22 -1.22
N TYR A 124 8.68 15.11 0.08
CA TYR A 124 7.70 14.74 1.08
C TYR A 124 6.80 15.90 1.46
N SER A 125 5.49 15.66 1.53
CA SER A 125 4.52 16.59 2.07
C SER A 125 3.56 15.90 3.04
N HIS A 126 3.23 16.57 4.15
CA HIS A 126 2.25 16.12 5.13
C HIS A 126 1.67 17.31 5.88
N THR A 127 0.37 17.25 6.16
CA THR A 127 -0.31 18.26 6.97
C THR A 127 -0.48 17.71 8.39
N GLY A 128 0.11 18.39 9.38
CA GLY A 128 0.04 17.95 10.78
C GLY A 128 -1.40 17.69 11.24
N GLY A 129 -1.63 16.53 11.83
CA GLY A 129 -2.96 16.10 12.30
C GLY A 129 -3.81 15.39 11.24
N THR A 130 -3.32 15.21 10.00
CA THR A 130 -3.96 14.32 9.03
C THR A 130 -3.37 12.91 9.09
N ASN A 131 -3.98 11.98 8.35
CA ASN A 131 -3.51 10.61 8.19
C ASN A 131 -2.91 10.36 6.80
N THR A 132 -2.62 11.41 6.03
CA THR A 132 -2.15 11.33 4.65
C THR A 132 -0.82 12.03 4.46
N TRP A 133 0.00 11.51 3.56
CA TRP A 133 1.23 12.17 3.11
C TRP A 133 1.47 11.87 1.64
N GLU A 134 2.32 12.68 1.01
CA GLU A 134 2.68 12.52 -0.39
C GLU A 134 4.20 12.48 -0.57
N ILE A 135 4.63 11.78 -1.62
CA ILE A 135 5.98 11.84 -2.19
C ILE A 135 5.83 12.18 -3.66
N GLU A 136 6.33 13.33 -4.08
CA GLU A 136 6.22 13.81 -5.46
C GLU A 136 7.59 14.00 -6.12
N ALA A 137 7.75 13.55 -7.36
CA ALA A 137 8.89 13.89 -8.20
C ALA A 137 8.46 14.22 -9.62
N THR A 138 9.13 15.19 -10.21
CA THR A 138 9.00 15.55 -11.63
C THR A 138 10.28 15.15 -12.36
N PHE A 139 10.13 14.35 -13.39
CA PHE A 139 11.16 13.92 -14.30
C PHE A 139 11.10 14.77 -15.57
N SER A 140 12.26 15.17 -16.08
CA SER A 140 12.37 15.88 -17.37
C SER A 140 13.07 14.97 -18.35
N ALA A 141 12.36 14.54 -19.38
CA ALA A 141 12.93 13.70 -20.42
C ALA A 141 13.97 14.48 -21.23
N THR A 142 15.17 13.92 -21.38
CA THR A 142 16.25 14.49 -22.20
C THR A 142 16.53 13.66 -23.45
N ALA A 143 15.60 12.78 -23.78
CA ALA A 143 15.59 11.86 -24.92
C ALA A 143 14.18 11.31 -25.06
N THR A 144 13.84 10.77 -26.24
CA THR A 144 12.56 10.07 -26.42
C THR A 144 12.58 8.72 -25.69
N HIS A 145 11.58 8.50 -24.83
CA HIS A 145 11.30 7.23 -24.18
C HIS A 145 9.91 6.76 -24.60
N THR A 146 9.84 5.62 -25.30
CA THR A 146 8.58 4.97 -25.65
C THR A 146 8.19 3.99 -24.55
N ASP A 147 6.91 3.97 -24.20
CA ASP A 147 6.32 3.01 -23.25
C ASP A 147 6.77 3.14 -21.79
N VAL A 148 6.99 4.37 -21.30
CA VAL A 148 7.10 4.61 -19.86
C VAL A 148 5.77 4.22 -19.22
N GLN A 149 5.76 3.19 -18.36
CA GLN A 149 4.49 2.57 -17.96
C GLN A 149 4.51 1.92 -16.58
N LEU A 150 5.61 2.01 -15.85
CA LEU A 150 5.74 1.43 -14.52
C LEU A 150 6.53 2.37 -13.63
N THR A 151 6.05 2.55 -12.40
CA THR A 151 6.74 3.31 -11.37
C THR A 151 6.86 2.52 -10.07
N GLY A 152 7.91 2.78 -9.32
CA GLY A 152 8.03 2.30 -7.95
C GLY A 152 8.41 3.42 -6.99
N LEU A 153 8.10 3.20 -5.71
CA LEU A 153 8.57 3.99 -4.59
C LEU A 153 9.61 3.16 -3.83
N GLN A 154 10.83 3.69 -3.74
CA GLN A 154 11.99 3.06 -3.13
C GLN A 154 12.51 3.83 -1.92
N TYR A 155 13.17 3.10 -1.03
CA TYR A 155 13.91 3.66 0.10
C TYR A 155 15.44 3.65 -0.11
N ALA A 156 15.92 3.56 -1.36
CA ALA A 156 17.32 3.78 -1.70
C ALA A 156 17.48 4.44 -3.08
N VAL A 157 18.56 5.22 -3.24
CA VAL A 157 18.87 5.95 -4.49
C VAL A 157 19.19 5.04 -5.67
N SER A 158 19.66 3.81 -5.41
CA SER A 158 19.98 2.83 -6.44
C SER A 158 20.02 1.41 -5.84
N GLY A 159 20.13 0.41 -6.72
CA GLY A 159 20.21 -0.99 -6.34
C GLY A 159 18.85 -1.67 -6.15
N ASP A 160 18.91 -2.96 -5.82
CA ASP A 160 17.76 -3.83 -5.54
C ASP A 160 17.48 -3.91 -4.03
N ASN A 161 16.42 -4.62 -3.66
CA ASN A 161 15.98 -4.89 -2.30
C ASN A 161 15.62 -3.63 -1.53
N ASN A 162 14.96 -2.70 -2.23
CA ASN A 162 14.53 -1.43 -1.65
C ASN A 162 13.17 -0.92 -2.16
N LEU A 163 12.38 -1.78 -2.82
CA LEU A 163 11.05 -1.43 -3.30
C LEU A 163 10.02 -1.45 -2.16
N MET A 164 9.40 -0.31 -1.88
CA MET A 164 8.27 -0.23 -0.94
C MET A 164 6.95 -0.56 -1.64
N ALA A 165 6.72 0.05 -2.80
CA ALA A 165 5.49 -0.11 -3.55
C ALA A 165 5.73 0.07 -5.06
N ALA A 166 4.86 -0.50 -5.87
CA ALA A 166 4.93 -0.39 -7.32
C ALA A 166 3.54 -0.19 -7.95
N LYS A 167 3.52 0.44 -9.12
CA LYS A 167 2.33 0.59 -9.93
C LYS A 167 2.63 0.66 -11.42
N GLN A 168 2.02 -0.24 -12.19
CA GLN A 168 1.90 -0.10 -13.64
C GLN A 168 0.77 0.87 -13.99
N PHE A 169 1.00 1.75 -14.95
CA PHE A 169 0.04 2.66 -15.53
C PHE A 169 -0.04 2.47 -17.05
N THR A 170 -0.97 3.16 -17.72
CA THR A 170 -1.08 3.07 -19.18
C THR A 170 0.17 3.65 -19.82
N ALA A 171 0.81 2.93 -20.75
CA ALA A 171 2.02 3.37 -21.41
C ALA A 171 1.93 4.80 -21.97
N VAL A 172 2.95 5.61 -21.72
CA VAL A 172 3.11 6.97 -22.23
C VAL A 172 4.45 7.11 -22.94
N THR A 173 4.44 7.83 -24.06
CA THR A 173 5.67 8.25 -24.73
C THR A 173 6.03 9.65 -24.28
N LEU A 174 7.28 9.84 -23.87
CA LEU A 174 7.85 11.13 -23.52
C LEU A 174 8.89 11.49 -24.58
N ASN A 175 8.78 12.65 -25.19
CA ASN A 175 9.78 13.21 -26.08
C ASN A 175 10.82 14.00 -25.29
N ASP A 176 11.93 14.34 -25.94
CA ASP A 176 12.89 15.30 -25.38
C ASP A 176 12.17 16.61 -25.03
N GLY A 177 12.38 17.11 -23.81
CA GLY A 177 11.71 18.29 -23.26
C GLY A 177 10.38 18.02 -22.56
N ASP A 178 9.80 16.83 -22.67
CA ASP A 178 8.57 16.48 -21.93
C ASP A 178 8.86 16.31 -20.44
N ALA A 179 7.85 16.55 -19.61
CA ALA A 179 7.90 16.31 -18.18
C ALA A 179 6.90 15.24 -17.77
N LEU A 180 7.26 14.42 -16.79
CA LEU A 180 6.36 13.46 -16.14
C LEU A 180 6.44 13.64 -14.63
N THR A 181 5.30 13.88 -13.99
CA THR A 181 5.19 14.01 -12.54
C THR A 181 4.54 12.74 -11.98
N VAL A 182 5.17 12.16 -10.96
CA VAL A 182 4.62 11.03 -10.20
C VAL A 182 4.40 11.48 -8.76
N THR A 183 3.18 11.30 -8.28
CA THR A 183 2.78 11.59 -6.90
C THR A 183 2.29 10.32 -6.23
N TRP A 184 3.03 9.84 -5.23
CA TRP A 184 2.61 8.75 -4.35
C TRP A 184 1.84 9.33 -3.18
N GLN A 185 0.55 9.08 -3.11
CA GLN A 185 -0.30 9.47 -1.99
C GLN A 185 -0.53 8.26 -1.09
N LEU A 186 -0.18 8.40 0.18
CA LEU A 186 -0.23 7.33 1.16
C LEU A 186 -1.11 7.75 2.33
N SER A 187 -1.82 6.79 2.92
CA SER A 187 -2.74 7.05 4.02
C SER A 187 -2.77 5.94 5.06
N LEU A 188 -2.88 6.34 6.32
CA LEU A 188 -3.18 5.46 7.46
C LEU A 188 -4.70 5.38 7.66
N THR A 189 -5.28 4.19 7.72
CA THR A 189 -6.72 3.97 7.93
C THR A 189 -6.97 2.90 8.97
#